data_AF-C0CQX0-F1
#
_entry.id   AF-C0CQX0-F1
#
_cell.length_a   1.000
_cell.length_b   1.000
_cell.length_c   1.000
_cell.angle_alpha   90.00
_cell.angle_beta   90.00
_cell.angle_gamma   90.00
#
_symmetry.space_group_name_H-M   'P 1'
#
loop_
_entity.id
_entity.type
_entity.pdbx_description
1 polymer ?
#
loop_
_entity_poly.entity_id
_entity_poly.type
_entity_poly.pdbx_seq_one_letter_code
_entity_poly.pdbx_strand_id
1 'polypeptide(L)'
;MNFGDNILIICTYQELMKQYRKILKEHHLNIDIEVMDNRYGKDMSKIFEYVAQFQKKGKEVIITRGFLAQQIGAHLPFKVIEIHIGAADMFRALYPLAGKGYTVGVVESEPYVKVAKQVAEILNISLNIYLVENVEDFEKGLLAAKRDGVDVVVGGAWHSYEEVFFQDYGIPYVVVESSVESIENSLQNALEMYTFSYEQQKKNELLEKILSFSEDGICVLDESGHPVLMNTYGEQILKEKEENQIEDFFAEIQRQMLSERDGHSDTLVEKIGDEYFLIQKIPLEVYGDSAGTIVIFKREMKIRDDEYLLRMKLSKKGMHAKYTLQDILGKSKIIRELKKRVERYATTDATVLILGESGTGKELFAQAIHNCSLRRNRPFVAINCSALPPQLLESELFGYVDGAFTGAKKEGKAGLFEMAHTGTLFLDEIGEMDLSMQTRLLRVLQEREIMRIGDNKVISVDVRVIVATNRDLYQEVLRGGEGGPLLSLKYFGYYDSAFAGT
;
A
#
# COMPACT_ATOMS: atom_id res chain seq x y z
N MET A 1 22.91 11.35 -0.55
CA MET A 1 23.34 10.66 -1.78
C MET A 1 24.10 11.66 -2.62
N ASN A 2 25.24 11.26 -3.17
CA ASN A 2 26.02 12.13 -4.04
C ASN A 2 25.43 11.99 -5.46
N PHE A 3 24.66 12.99 -5.90
CA PHE A 3 23.89 12.96 -7.15
C PHE A 3 24.72 12.58 -8.38
N GLY A 4 26.03 12.87 -8.35
CA GLY A 4 26.91 12.57 -9.47
C GLY A 4 27.34 11.11 -9.60
N ASP A 5 27.10 10.27 -8.60
CA ASP A 5 27.53 8.87 -8.63
C ASP A 5 26.74 8.03 -9.66
N ASN A 6 25.54 8.46 -10.08
CA ASN A 6 24.72 7.74 -11.08
C ASN A 6 24.81 8.33 -12.50
N ILE A 7 25.48 9.48 -12.66
CA ILE A 7 25.64 10.17 -13.95
C ILE A 7 27.02 9.81 -14.53
N LEU A 8 27.06 9.61 -15.85
CA LEU A 8 28.28 9.46 -16.62
C LEU A 8 28.30 10.49 -17.74
N ILE A 9 29.35 11.31 -17.81
CA ILE A 9 29.57 12.20 -18.95
C ILE A 9 30.51 11.49 -19.91
N ILE A 10 30.07 11.33 -21.16
CA ILE A 10 30.89 10.82 -22.24
C ILE A 10 31.22 11.97 -23.19
N CYS A 11 32.50 12.37 -23.21
CA CYS A 11 33.00 13.39 -24.09
C CYS A 11 33.54 12.76 -25.39
N THR A 12 33.17 13.34 -26.54
CA THR A 12 33.67 12.92 -27.86
C THR A 12 35.03 13.53 -28.23
N TYR A 13 35.52 14.51 -27.46
CA TYR A 13 36.82 15.16 -27.65
C TYR A 13 37.38 15.71 -26.33
N GLN A 14 38.69 15.93 -26.28
CA GLN A 14 39.42 16.33 -25.08
C GLN A 14 38.99 17.70 -24.54
N GLU A 15 38.69 18.66 -25.42
CA GLU A 15 38.34 20.02 -24.99
C GLU A 15 36.99 20.06 -24.26
N LEU A 16 36.01 19.25 -24.68
CA LEU A 16 34.74 19.06 -23.97
C LEU A 16 34.96 18.55 -22.55
N MET A 17 35.88 17.60 -22.38
CA MET A 17 36.22 17.05 -21.07
C MET A 17 36.78 18.12 -20.13
N LYS A 18 37.65 19.00 -20.63
CA LYS A 18 38.22 20.10 -19.84
C LYS A 18 37.14 21.08 -19.41
N GLN A 19 36.21 21.42 -20.31
CA GLN A 19 35.10 22.31 -20.01
C GLN A 19 34.19 21.71 -18.94
N TYR A 20 33.79 20.44 -19.06
CA TYR A 20 33.03 19.75 -18.02
C TYR A 20 33.77 19.71 -16.69
N ARG A 21 35.06 19.37 -16.67
CA ARG A 21 35.86 19.34 -15.42
C ARG A 21 35.88 20.69 -14.72
N LYS A 22 35.96 21.79 -15.47
CA LYS A 22 35.90 23.15 -14.92
C LYS A 22 34.53 23.41 -14.27
N ILE A 23 33.45 23.16 -15.00
CA ILE A 23 32.07 23.37 -14.54
C ILE A 23 31.78 22.51 -13.30
N LEU A 24 32.11 21.21 -13.32
CA LEU A 24 31.92 20.33 -12.17
C LEU A 24 32.67 20.80 -10.93
N LYS A 25 33.89 21.34 -11.10
CA LYS A 25 34.67 21.90 -10.00
C LYS A 25 34.04 23.16 -9.43
N GLU A 26 33.51 24.04 -10.27
CA GLU A 26 32.81 25.27 -9.87
C GLU A 26 31.52 24.95 -9.09
N HIS A 27 30.81 23.89 -9.48
CA HIS A 27 29.58 23.45 -8.82
C HIS A 27 29.77 22.42 -7.70
N HIS A 28 31.02 22.07 -7.36
CA HIS A 28 31.35 21.03 -6.36
C HIS A 28 30.68 19.67 -6.62
N LEU A 29 30.51 19.29 -7.89
CA LEU A 29 29.89 18.04 -8.31
C LEU A 29 30.96 16.98 -8.60
N ASN A 30 30.71 15.75 -8.13
CA ASN A 30 31.56 14.60 -8.42
C ASN A 30 30.86 13.67 -9.42
N ILE A 31 31.09 13.87 -10.71
CA ILE A 31 30.51 13.07 -11.81
C ILE A 31 31.66 12.41 -12.59
N ASP A 32 31.50 11.13 -12.94
CA ASP A 32 32.48 10.42 -13.76
C ASP A 32 32.47 10.99 -15.19
N ILE A 33 33.66 11.32 -15.70
CA ILE A 33 33.84 11.79 -17.07
C ILE A 33 34.77 10.84 -17.81
N GLU A 34 34.29 10.29 -18.91
CA GLU A 34 35.05 9.47 -19.84
C GLU A 34 35.21 10.20 -21.17
N VAL A 35 36.40 10.10 -21.77
CA VAL A 35 36.62 10.55 -23.14
C VAL A 35 36.63 9.32 -24.03
N MET A 36 35.65 9.24 -24.93
CA MET A 36 35.66 8.29 -26.03
C MET A 36 36.59 8.83 -27.11
N ASP A 37 37.88 8.60 -26.90
CA ASP A 37 38.92 8.80 -27.92
C ASP A 37 39.17 7.47 -28.66
N ASN A 38 39.86 7.52 -29.80
CA ASN A 38 40.14 6.55 -30.87
C ASN A 38 40.62 5.13 -30.46
N ARG A 39 40.58 4.76 -29.18
CA ARG A 39 40.96 3.46 -28.62
C ARG A 39 40.03 2.31 -29.04
N TYR A 40 38.85 2.61 -29.59
CA TYR A 40 37.86 1.60 -30.01
C TYR A 40 37.67 1.48 -31.53
N GLY A 41 38.30 2.34 -32.33
CA GLY A 41 38.18 2.36 -33.80
C GLY A 41 36.77 2.76 -34.30
N LYS A 42 36.50 2.58 -35.61
CA LYS A 42 35.17 2.73 -36.25
C LYS A 42 34.11 1.71 -35.75
N ASP A 43 34.44 0.91 -34.74
CA ASP A 43 33.63 -0.23 -34.29
C ASP A 43 32.71 0.17 -33.13
N MET A 44 31.48 0.53 -33.48
CA MET A 44 30.42 0.87 -32.53
C MET A 44 30.15 -0.26 -31.51
N SER A 45 30.41 -1.52 -31.86
CA SER A 45 30.21 -2.66 -30.97
C SER A 45 31.12 -2.56 -29.74
N LYS A 46 32.38 -2.16 -29.93
CA LYS A 46 33.34 -1.98 -28.82
C LYS A 46 33.00 -0.80 -27.93
N ILE A 47 32.46 0.27 -28.53
CA ILE A 47 31.96 1.43 -27.78
C ILE A 47 30.78 1.01 -26.91
N PHE A 48 29.82 0.26 -27.48
CA PHE A 48 28.69 -0.26 -26.71
C PHE A 48 29.13 -1.19 -25.58
N GLU A 49 30.06 -2.13 -25.84
CA GLU A 49 30.62 -3.00 -24.82
C GLU A 49 31.29 -2.22 -23.68
N TYR A 50 32.05 -1.17 -24.00
CA TYR A 50 32.69 -0.34 -22.98
C TYR A 50 31.68 0.46 -22.16
N VAL A 51 30.72 1.12 -22.82
CA VAL A 51 29.70 1.94 -22.15
C VAL A 51 28.78 1.06 -21.28
N ALA A 52 28.45 -0.15 -21.73
CA ALA A 52 27.65 -1.11 -20.96
C ALA A 52 28.28 -1.52 -19.62
N GLN A 53 29.62 -1.43 -19.47
CA GLN A 53 30.28 -1.71 -18.19
C GLN A 53 29.90 -0.73 -17.09
N PHE A 54 29.56 0.52 -17.45
CA PHE A 54 29.15 1.54 -16.49
C PHE A 54 27.75 1.31 -15.94
N GLN A 55 26.90 0.58 -16.66
CA GLN A 55 25.61 0.15 -16.13
C GLN A 55 25.81 -0.76 -14.90
N LYS A 56 26.78 -1.68 -14.97
CA LYS A 56 27.14 -2.54 -13.81
C LYS A 56 27.72 -1.76 -12.64
N LYS A 57 28.24 -0.55 -12.89
CA LYS A 57 28.72 0.37 -11.86
C LYS A 57 27.61 1.27 -11.29
N GLY A 58 26.35 1.05 -11.68
CA GLY A 58 25.20 1.82 -11.19
C GLY A 58 24.96 3.15 -11.93
N LYS A 59 25.59 3.35 -13.09
CA LYS A 59 25.28 4.52 -13.94
C LYS A 59 23.95 4.31 -14.65
N GLU A 60 23.11 5.34 -14.64
CA GLU A 60 21.75 5.32 -15.21
C GLU A 60 21.54 6.41 -16.26
N VAL A 61 22.25 7.54 -16.12
CA VAL A 61 22.13 8.70 -17.01
C VAL A 61 23.45 8.94 -17.70
N ILE A 62 23.41 9.12 -19.02
CA ILE A 62 24.58 9.47 -19.83
C ILE A 62 24.37 10.85 -20.43
N ILE A 63 25.36 11.74 -20.27
CA ILE A 63 25.42 13.01 -20.99
C ILE A 63 26.45 12.87 -22.11
N THR A 64 26.03 13.06 -23.36
CA THR A 64 26.91 12.96 -24.53
C THR A 64 26.33 13.76 -25.70
N ARG A 65 26.93 13.70 -26.89
CA ARG A 65 26.59 14.62 -27.98
C ARG A 65 26.40 13.91 -29.31
N GLY A 66 25.47 14.41 -30.13
CA GLY A 66 25.35 14.11 -31.54
C GLY A 66 25.11 12.63 -31.82
N PHE A 67 25.77 12.13 -32.87
CA PHE A 67 25.62 10.74 -33.32
C PHE A 67 25.82 9.72 -32.20
N LEU A 68 26.79 9.92 -31.30
CA LEU A 68 27.04 9.01 -30.19
C LEU A 68 25.86 8.96 -29.21
N ALA A 69 25.18 10.09 -28.97
CA ALA A 69 24.00 10.14 -28.11
C ALA A 69 22.84 9.31 -28.71
N GLN A 70 22.60 9.48 -30.01
CA GLN A 70 21.58 8.75 -30.74
C GLN A 70 21.86 7.24 -30.73
N GLN A 71 23.12 6.85 -30.98
CA GLN A 71 23.51 5.44 -31.02
C GLN A 71 23.43 4.77 -29.65
N ILE A 72 23.88 5.43 -28.58
CA ILE A 72 23.76 4.90 -27.21
C ILE A 72 22.28 4.79 -26.83
N GLY A 73 21.46 5.83 -27.10
CA GLY A 73 20.05 5.83 -26.74
C GLY A 73 19.22 4.77 -27.48
N ALA A 74 19.61 4.39 -28.68
CA ALA A 74 18.94 3.37 -29.47
C ALA A 74 19.32 1.92 -29.09
N HIS A 75 20.54 1.69 -28.58
CA HIS A 75 21.09 0.34 -28.39
C HIS A 75 21.37 -0.04 -26.94
N LEU A 76 21.44 0.94 -26.03
CA LEU A 76 21.75 0.71 -24.62
C LEU A 76 20.65 1.26 -23.71
N PRO A 77 20.36 0.59 -22.57
CA PRO A 77 19.27 0.96 -21.66
C PRO A 77 19.65 2.13 -20.72
N PHE A 78 20.32 3.16 -21.24
CA PHE A 78 20.64 4.38 -20.50
C PHE A 78 19.64 5.48 -20.83
N LYS A 79 19.36 6.35 -19.86
CA LYS A 79 18.71 7.63 -20.14
C LYS A 79 19.77 8.58 -20.71
N VAL A 80 19.71 8.85 -22.01
CA VAL A 80 20.69 9.70 -22.70
C VAL A 80 20.20 11.13 -22.75
N ILE A 81 21.05 12.06 -22.32
CA ILE A 81 20.88 13.50 -22.47
C ILE A 81 21.87 13.97 -23.51
N GLU A 82 21.33 14.40 -24.65
CA GLU A 82 22.12 14.96 -25.73
C GLU A 82 22.48 16.43 -25.43
N ILE A 83 23.75 16.78 -25.59
CA ILE A 83 24.20 18.17 -25.64
C ILE A 83 23.72 18.75 -26.98
N HIS A 84 22.60 19.45 -26.95
CA HIS A 84 22.04 20.08 -28.14
C HIS A 84 22.92 21.23 -28.63
N ILE A 85 23.22 21.21 -29.92
CA ILE A 85 23.97 22.28 -30.58
C ILE A 85 23.01 23.43 -30.92
N GLY A 86 23.21 24.58 -30.28
CA GLY A 86 22.42 25.77 -30.47
C GLY A 86 23.02 26.79 -31.43
N ALA A 87 22.35 27.93 -31.59
CA ALA A 87 22.81 29.04 -32.42
C ALA A 87 24.15 29.62 -31.93
N ALA A 88 24.40 29.65 -30.61
CA ALA A 88 25.67 30.13 -30.05
C ALA A 88 26.87 29.27 -30.46
N ASP A 89 26.68 27.94 -30.50
CA ASP A 89 27.70 26.97 -30.92
C ASP A 89 28.04 27.16 -32.40
N MET A 90 27.01 27.23 -33.24
CA MET A 90 27.15 27.48 -34.68
C MET A 90 27.75 28.86 -34.97
N PHE A 91 27.37 29.89 -34.21
CA PHE A 91 27.93 31.23 -34.33
C PHE A 91 29.43 31.23 -34.07
N ARG A 92 29.89 30.55 -33.03
CA ARG A 92 31.34 30.45 -32.73
C ARG A 92 32.12 29.75 -33.84
N ALA A 93 31.53 28.77 -34.50
CA ALA A 93 32.15 28.07 -35.63
C ALA A 93 32.19 28.93 -36.91
N LEU A 94 31.11 29.66 -37.20
CA LEU A 94 30.95 30.42 -38.45
C LEU A 94 31.53 31.85 -38.37
N TYR A 95 31.52 32.50 -37.21
CA TYR A 95 31.98 33.88 -37.04
C TYR A 95 33.43 34.12 -37.52
N PRO A 96 34.41 33.22 -37.26
CA PRO A 96 35.78 33.38 -37.79
C PRO A 96 35.88 33.32 -39.31
N LEU A 97 34.84 32.84 -40.01
CA LEU A 97 34.77 32.72 -41.47
C LEU A 97 34.05 33.93 -42.11
N ALA A 98 33.30 34.70 -41.32
CA ALA A 98 32.56 35.86 -41.78
C ALA A 98 33.50 36.93 -42.39
N GLY A 99 33.07 37.52 -43.51
CA GLY A 99 33.83 38.58 -44.18
C GLY A 99 35.10 38.14 -44.92
N LYS A 100 35.44 36.84 -44.92
CA LYS A 100 36.61 36.31 -45.63
C LYS A 100 36.34 35.91 -47.09
N GLY A 101 35.07 35.91 -47.50
CA GLY A 101 34.67 35.53 -48.86
C GLY A 101 34.73 34.02 -49.13
N TYR A 102 34.84 33.19 -48.09
CA TYR A 102 34.85 31.75 -48.22
C TYR A 102 33.47 31.18 -48.59
N THR A 103 33.47 30.15 -49.43
CA THR A 103 32.33 29.26 -49.63
C THR A 103 32.40 28.17 -48.57
N VAL A 104 31.41 28.13 -47.68
CA VAL A 104 31.43 27.25 -46.51
C VAL A 104 30.53 26.04 -46.76
N GLY A 105 31.10 24.84 -46.71
CA GLY A 105 30.32 23.59 -46.72
C GLY A 105 29.85 23.24 -45.32
N VAL A 106 28.57 22.91 -45.12
CA VAL A 106 28.03 22.39 -43.87
C VAL A 106 27.70 20.92 -44.06
N VAL A 107 28.40 20.05 -43.34
CA VAL A 107 28.23 18.58 -43.41
C VAL A 107 27.64 18.11 -42.08
N GLU A 108 26.31 18.09 -42.01
CA GLU A 108 25.56 17.85 -40.76
C GLU A 108 24.17 17.26 -40.99
N SER A 109 23.54 16.78 -39.91
CA SER A 109 22.14 16.38 -39.95
C SER A 109 21.18 17.58 -40.06
N GLU A 110 19.95 17.31 -40.50
CA GLU A 110 18.96 18.35 -40.84
C GLU A 110 18.70 19.38 -39.71
N PRO A 111 18.56 19.00 -38.43
CA PRO A 111 18.33 19.97 -37.35
C PRO A 111 19.47 20.99 -37.24
N TYR A 112 20.72 20.54 -37.36
CA TYR A 112 21.90 21.39 -37.25
C TYR A 112 22.10 22.27 -38.49
N VAL A 113 21.77 21.75 -39.68
CA VAL A 113 21.74 22.56 -40.91
C VAL A 113 20.76 23.72 -40.81
N LYS A 114 19.59 23.54 -40.18
CA LYS A 114 18.62 24.63 -39.97
C LYS A 114 19.21 25.75 -39.11
N VAL A 115 19.90 25.41 -38.03
CA VAL A 115 20.58 26.37 -37.16
C VAL A 115 21.72 27.07 -37.91
N ALA A 116 22.53 26.32 -38.67
CA ALA A 116 23.62 26.87 -39.46
C ALA A 116 23.13 27.89 -40.50
N LYS A 117 22.00 27.61 -41.19
CA LYS A 117 21.38 28.56 -42.13
C LYS A 117 21.00 29.88 -41.47
N GLN A 118 20.34 29.83 -40.31
CA GLN A 118 19.93 31.03 -39.58
C GLN A 118 21.13 31.88 -39.17
N VAL A 119 22.18 31.24 -38.66
CA VAL A 119 23.41 31.93 -38.24
C VAL A 119 24.16 32.50 -39.45
N ALA A 120 24.23 31.76 -40.56
CA ALA A 120 24.90 32.20 -41.77
C ALA A 120 24.19 33.38 -42.45
N GLU A 121 22.85 33.43 -42.39
CA GLU A 121 22.07 34.59 -42.85
C GLU A 121 22.45 35.86 -42.08
N ILE A 122 22.58 35.76 -40.75
CA ILE A 122 23.01 36.87 -39.88
C ILE A 122 24.46 37.30 -40.19
N LEU A 123 25.35 36.35 -40.46
CA LEU A 123 26.76 36.60 -40.74
C LEU A 123 27.07 36.92 -42.21
N ASN A 124 26.05 36.88 -43.08
CA ASN A 124 26.18 37.02 -44.53
C ASN A 124 27.21 36.06 -45.15
N ILE A 125 27.13 34.77 -44.77
CA ILE A 125 27.99 33.69 -45.28
C ILE A 125 27.20 32.83 -46.27
N SER A 126 27.82 32.50 -47.40
CA SER A 126 27.23 31.54 -48.35
C SER A 126 27.51 30.10 -47.91
N LEU A 127 26.46 29.29 -47.80
CA LEU A 127 26.54 27.89 -47.37
C LEU A 127 26.22 26.92 -48.51
N ASN A 128 27.06 25.91 -48.68
CA ASN A 128 26.74 24.67 -49.39
C ASN A 128 26.36 23.60 -48.35
N ILE A 129 25.31 22.83 -48.59
CA ILE A 129 24.74 21.92 -47.59
C ILE A 129 24.88 20.48 -48.04
N TYR A 130 25.39 19.65 -47.13
CA TYR A 130 25.55 18.21 -47.30
C TYR A 130 24.89 17.53 -46.11
N LEU A 131 23.69 16.97 -46.33
CA LEU A 131 22.92 16.33 -45.28
C LEU A 131 23.51 14.96 -44.94
N VAL A 132 23.56 14.65 -43.65
CA VAL A 132 24.15 13.41 -43.12
C VAL A 132 23.19 12.75 -42.14
N GLU A 133 22.94 11.46 -42.32
CA GLU A 133 22.15 10.62 -41.39
C GLU A 133 22.99 9.55 -40.69
N ASN A 134 24.09 9.12 -41.32
CA ASN A 134 24.97 8.07 -40.82
C ASN A 134 26.45 8.36 -41.15
N VAL A 135 27.34 7.51 -40.65
CA VAL A 135 28.80 7.67 -40.82
C VAL A 135 29.23 7.59 -42.30
N GLU A 136 28.60 6.77 -43.12
CA GLU A 136 28.94 6.66 -44.55
C GLU A 136 28.56 7.93 -45.32
N ASP A 137 27.43 8.54 -44.96
CA ASP A 137 26.96 9.78 -45.58
C ASP A 137 27.84 10.97 -45.19
N PHE A 138 28.48 10.93 -44.02
CA PHE A 138 29.47 11.91 -43.63
C PHE A 138 30.68 11.91 -44.59
N GLU A 139 31.25 10.73 -44.87
CA GLU A 139 32.37 10.59 -45.82
C GLU A 139 31.96 11.03 -47.24
N LYS A 140 30.75 10.65 -47.69
CA LYS A 140 30.20 11.10 -48.98
C LYS A 140 30.01 12.61 -49.03
N GLY A 141 29.53 13.22 -47.94
CA GLY A 141 29.33 14.66 -47.81
C GLY A 141 30.65 15.44 -47.90
N LEU A 142 31.70 14.96 -47.23
CA LEU A 142 33.05 15.56 -47.34
C LEU A 142 33.61 15.47 -48.77
N LEU A 143 33.43 14.34 -49.45
CA LEU A 143 33.86 14.18 -50.84
C LEU A 143 33.07 15.07 -51.80
N ALA A 144 31.77 15.24 -51.58
CA ALA A 144 30.92 16.15 -52.36
C ALA A 144 31.36 17.61 -52.14
N ALA A 145 31.61 18.01 -50.89
CA ALA A 145 32.14 19.32 -50.54
C ALA A 145 33.46 19.62 -51.27
N LYS A 146 34.37 18.62 -51.35
CA LYS A 146 35.60 18.71 -52.15
C LYS A 146 35.32 18.95 -53.63
N ARG A 147 34.41 18.17 -54.19
CA ARG A 147 34.06 18.23 -55.61
C ARG A 147 33.47 19.58 -56.00
N ASP A 148 32.67 20.16 -55.11
CA ASP A 148 32.00 21.44 -55.32
C ASP A 148 32.91 22.64 -55.05
N GLY A 149 34.13 22.40 -54.56
CA GLY A 149 35.15 23.43 -54.39
C GLY A 149 34.93 24.36 -53.21
N VAL A 150 34.35 23.86 -52.11
CA VAL A 150 34.20 24.67 -50.88
C VAL A 150 35.57 24.98 -50.26
N ASP A 151 35.74 26.18 -49.72
CA ASP A 151 37.00 26.63 -49.12
C ASP A 151 37.22 26.05 -47.72
N VAL A 152 36.13 25.77 -47.00
CA VAL A 152 36.14 25.27 -45.62
C VAL A 152 34.85 24.50 -45.35
N VAL A 153 34.96 23.42 -44.58
CA VAL A 153 33.81 22.65 -44.11
C VAL A 153 33.59 22.92 -42.62
N VAL A 154 32.32 23.05 -42.22
CA VAL A 154 31.85 23.15 -40.84
C VAL A 154 30.99 21.94 -40.52
N GLY A 155 31.23 21.30 -39.38
CA GLY A 155 30.39 20.20 -38.92
C GLY A 155 30.77 19.69 -37.53
N GLY A 156 30.12 18.61 -37.12
CA GLY A 156 30.20 18.09 -35.77
C GLY A 156 31.51 17.34 -35.50
N ALA A 157 31.73 16.98 -34.24
CA ALA A 157 32.86 16.15 -33.83
C ALA A 157 32.63 14.67 -34.20
N TRP A 158 32.51 14.39 -35.49
CA TRP A 158 32.35 13.05 -36.04
C TRP A 158 33.70 12.32 -35.99
N HIS A 159 33.85 11.44 -34.98
CA HIS A 159 35.06 10.67 -34.67
C HIS A 159 36.26 11.53 -34.21
N SER A 160 37.06 10.93 -33.35
CA SER A 160 38.26 11.51 -32.72
C SER A 160 39.15 12.21 -33.75
N TYR A 161 39.35 13.50 -33.51
CA TYR A 161 40.30 14.35 -34.19
C TYR A 161 41.65 13.66 -34.34
N GLU A 162 42.01 13.32 -35.56
CA GLU A 162 43.35 13.60 -36.01
C GLU A 162 43.25 14.60 -37.15
N GLU A 163 44.13 15.61 -37.12
CA GLU A 163 44.42 16.46 -38.28
C GLU A 163 44.66 15.59 -39.54
N VAL A 164 45.09 14.34 -39.36
CA VAL A 164 45.35 13.33 -40.39
C VAL A 164 44.12 13.00 -41.25
N PHE A 165 42.93 12.78 -40.67
CA PHE A 165 41.76 12.38 -41.47
C PHE A 165 41.31 13.50 -42.41
N PHE A 166 41.33 14.76 -41.96
CA PHE A 166 40.96 15.90 -42.80
C PHE A 166 42.10 16.36 -43.73
N GLN A 167 43.36 16.14 -43.34
CA GLN A 167 44.52 16.34 -44.23
C GLN A 167 44.44 15.43 -45.48
N ASP A 168 43.95 14.20 -45.34
CA ASP A 168 43.76 13.27 -46.48
C ASP A 168 42.74 13.79 -47.51
N TYR A 169 41.71 14.54 -47.06
CA TYR A 169 40.74 15.18 -47.95
C TYR A 169 41.20 16.56 -48.45
N GLY A 170 42.15 17.21 -47.78
CA GLY A 170 42.78 18.45 -48.24
C GLY A 170 41.89 19.69 -48.20
N ILE A 171 40.85 19.69 -47.34
CA ILE A 171 39.97 20.85 -47.12
C ILE A 171 40.03 21.24 -45.64
N PRO A 172 40.20 22.53 -45.30
CA PRO A 172 40.06 23.02 -43.94
C PRO A 172 38.73 22.59 -43.31
N TYR A 173 38.77 22.05 -42.10
CA TYR A 173 37.59 21.62 -41.35
C TYR A 173 37.49 22.38 -40.02
N VAL A 174 36.34 22.98 -39.76
CA VAL A 174 36.02 23.71 -38.53
C VAL A 174 34.97 22.90 -37.78
N VAL A 175 35.34 22.44 -36.58
CA VAL A 175 34.42 21.68 -35.76
C VAL A 175 33.51 22.62 -34.98
N VAL A 176 32.23 22.29 -34.95
CA VAL A 176 31.27 22.95 -34.07
C VAL A 176 31.50 22.43 -32.66
N GLU A 177 32.20 23.20 -31.84
CA GLU A 177 32.38 22.90 -30.42
C GLU A 177 31.11 23.23 -29.61
N SER A 178 30.97 22.59 -28.44
CA SER A 178 29.91 22.95 -27.50
C SER A 178 30.32 24.19 -26.72
N SER A 179 29.42 25.16 -26.59
CA SER A 179 29.56 26.30 -25.71
C SER A 179 29.36 25.89 -24.25
N VAL A 180 29.84 26.74 -23.35
CA VAL A 180 29.66 26.58 -21.90
C VAL A 180 28.17 26.51 -21.55
N GLU A 181 27.34 27.35 -22.19
CA GLU A 181 25.89 27.36 -22.00
C GLU A 181 25.24 26.03 -22.39
N SER A 182 25.59 25.47 -23.56
CA SER A 182 25.07 24.16 -24.00
C SER A 182 25.46 23.03 -23.03
N ILE A 183 26.67 23.11 -22.47
CA ILE A 183 27.16 22.15 -21.47
C ILE A 183 26.41 22.31 -20.15
N GLU A 184 26.32 23.52 -19.62
CA GLU A 184 25.59 23.84 -18.37
C GLU A 184 24.13 23.40 -18.46
N ASN A 185 23.46 23.71 -19.57
CA ASN A 185 22.07 23.29 -19.81
C ASN A 185 21.93 21.76 -19.82
N SER A 186 22.85 21.04 -20.49
CA SER A 186 22.80 19.58 -20.51
C SER A 186 23.03 18.96 -19.12
N LEU A 187 23.91 19.56 -18.32
CA LEU A 187 24.17 19.15 -16.94
C LEU A 187 22.96 19.43 -16.03
N GLN A 188 22.35 20.61 -16.15
CA GLN A 188 21.16 20.98 -15.40
C GLN A 188 20.00 20.04 -15.73
N ASN A 189 19.75 19.77 -17.02
CA ASN A 189 18.73 18.82 -17.45
C ASN A 189 18.98 17.42 -16.88
N ALA A 190 20.24 16.99 -16.78
CA ALA A 190 20.59 15.71 -16.18
C ALA A 190 20.31 15.65 -14.69
N LEU A 191 20.63 16.71 -13.97
CA LEU A 191 20.33 16.81 -12.54
C LEU A 191 18.82 16.88 -12.28
N GLU A 192 18.07 17.65 -13.07
CA GLU A 192 16.61 17.77 -12.95
C GLU A 192 15.91 16.44 -13.27
N MET A 193 16.26 15.81 -14.38
CA MET A 193 15.70 14.51 -14.78
C MET A 193 16.01 13.42 -13.75
N TYR A 194 17.24 13.39 -13.23
CA TYR A 194 17.61 12.44 -12.19
C TYR A 194 16.84 12.70 -10.89
N THR A 195 16.77 13.96 -10.45
CA THR A 195 16.05 14.34 -9.22
C THR A 195 14.57 13.96 -9.33
N PHE A 196 13.94 14.26 -10.46
CA PHE A 196 12.56 13.85 -10.73
C PHE A 196 12.39 12.33 -10.70
N SER A 197 13.27 11.58 -11.38
CA SER A 197 13.22 10.11 -11.39
C SER A 197 13.39 9.53 -10.00
N TYR A 198 14.31 10.07 -9.20
CA TYR A 198 14.57 9.62 -7.82
C TYR A 198 13.38 9.90 -6.91
N GLU A 199 12.78 11.10 -6.99
CA GLU A 199 11.59 11.44 -6.21
C GLU A 199 10.39 10.54 -6.59
N GLN A 200 10.21 10.25 -7.88
CA GLN A 200 9.17 9.30 -8.33
C GLN A 200 9.43 7.89 -7.82
N GLN A 201 10.66 7.37 -7.91
CA GLN A 201 11.02 6.07 -7.35
C GLN A 201 10.77 6.01 -5.85
N LYS A 202 11.21 7.03 -5.10
CA LYS A 202 10.99 7.13 -3.65
C LYS A 202 9.50 7.16 -3.30
N LYS A 203 8.68 7.87 -4.09
CA LYS A 203 7.23 7.91 -3.93
C LYS A 203 6.60 6.54 -4.20
N ASN A 204 7.02 5.86 -5.27
CA ASN A 204 6.53 4.52 -5.61
C ASN A 204 6.91 3.49 -4.54
N GLU A 205 8.17 3.49 -4.07
CA GLU A 205 8.62 2.61 -2.99
C GLU A 205 7.83 2.88 -1.69
N LEU A 206 7.52 4.14 -1.40
CA LEU A 206 6.66 4.49 -0.26
C LEU A 206 5.24 3.93 -0.43
N LEU A 207 4.65 4.06 -1.62
CA LEU A 207 3.33 3.50 -1.93
C LEU A 207 3.32 1.98 -1.79
N GLU A 208 4.31 1.29 -2.35
CA GLU A 208 4.48 -0.16 -2.21
C GLU A 208 4.58 -0.57 -0.74
N LYS A 209 5.39 0.13 0.06
CA LYS A 209 5.49 -0.13 1.50
C LYS A 209 4.16 0.08 2.22
N ILE A 210 3.43 1.16 1.94
CA ILE A 210 2.10 1.41 2.52
C ILE A 210 1.13 0.28 2.15
N LEU A 211 1.09 -0.11 0.88
CA LEU A 211 0.22 -1.18 0.40
C LEU A 211 0.61 -2.56 0.97
N SER A 212 1.89 -2.79 1.23
CA SER A 212 2.39 -4.03 1.84
C SER A 212 2.01 -4.19 3.33
N PHE A 213 1.70 -3.08 4.02
CA PHE A 213 1.18 -3.13 5.40
C PHE A 213 -0.32 -3.43 5.46
N SER A 214 -1.03 -3.39 4.31
CA SER A 214 -2.45 -3.74 4.27
C SER A 214 -2.65 -5.22 4.55
N GLU A 215 -3.59 -5.53 5.44
CA GLU A 215 -4.06 -6.91 5.68
C GLU A 215 -5.03 -7.39 4.59
N ASP A 216 -5.47 -6.49 3.71
CA ASP A 216 -6.25 -6.81 2.52
C ASP A 216 -5.35 -6.99 1.29
N GLY A 217 -5.68 -7.93 0.42
CA GLY A 217 -5.03 -8.11 -0.87
C GLY A 217 -5.52 -7.01 -1.79
N ILE A 218 -4.63 -6.22 -2.37
CA ILE A 218 -5.01 -5.09 -3.22
C ILE A 218 -4.39 -5.33 -4.59
N CYS A 219 -5.22 -5.29 -5.62
CA CYS A 219 -4.83 -5.37 -7.02
C CYS A 219 -5.48 -4.21 -7.80
N VAL A 220 -4.73 -3.56 -8.67
CA VAL A 220 -5.21 -2.51 -9.58
C VAL A 220 -5.13 -3.06 -10.98
N LEU A 221 -6.27 -3.09 -11.67
CA LEU A 221 -6.41 -3.52 -13.06
C LEU A 221 -6.47 -2.30 -13.98
N ASP A 222 -5.86 -2.39 -15.16
CA ASP A 222 -6.08 -1.43 -16.24
C ASP A 222 -7.47 -1.59 -16.89
N GLU A 223 -7.78 -0.74 -17.87
CA GLU A 223 -9.04 -0.80 -18.64
C GLU A 223 -9.27 -2.15 -19.34
N SER A 224 -8.19 -2.88 -19.64
CA SER A 224 -8.20 -4.18 -20.33
C SER A 224 -8.36 -5.36 -19.36
N GLY A 225 -8.25 -5.12 -18.05
CA GLY A 225 -8.30 -6.13 -17.00
C GLY A 225 -6.93 -6.71 -16.62
N HIS A 226 -5.82 -6.13 -17.06
CA HIS A 226 -4.48 -6.60 -16.67
C HIS A 226 -4.03 -5.94 -15.36
N PRO A 227 -3.40 -6.70 -14.43
CA PRO A 227 -2.89 -6.15 -13.18
C PRO A 227 -1.71 -5.20 -13.43
N VAL A 228 -1.88 -3.93 -13.08
CA VAL A 228 -0.87 -2.87 -13.11
C VAL A 228 -0.10 -2.80 -11.80
N LEU A 229 -0.78 -3.07 -10.68
CA LEU A 229 -0.19 -3.06 -9.36
C LEU A 229 -0.84 -4.15 -8.51
N MET A 230 -0.05 -4.87 -7.73
CA MET A 230 -0.56 -5.80 -6.73
C MET A 230 0.33 -5.77 -5.49
N ASN A 231 -0.27 -5.76 -4.30
CA ASN A 231 0.50 -5.83 -3.07
C ASN A 231 0.92 -7.28 -2.76
N THR A 232 1.91 -7.44 -1.88
CA THR A 232 2.47 -8.76 -1.52
C THR A 232 1.41 -9.73 -1.01
N TYR A 233 0.36 -9.25 -0.33
CA TYR A 233 -0.71 -10.12 0.15
C TYR A 233 -1.63 -10.59 -0.97
N GLY A 234 -2.00 -9.72 -1.92
CA GLY A 234 -2.72 -10.10 -3.14
C GLY A 234 -1.98 -11.16 -3.96
N GLU A 235 -0.65 -10.98 -4.12
CA GLU A 235 0.20 -12.00 -4.74
C GLU A 235 0.11 -13.34 -4.00
N GLN A 236 0.18 -13.34 -2.67
CA GLN A 236 0.09 -14.56 -1.87
C GLN A 236 -1.26 -15.27 -2.00
N ILE A 237 -2.35 -14.52 -2.05
CA ILE A 237 -3.71 -15.07 -2.25
C ILE A 237 -3.80 -15.78 -3.60
N LEU A 238 -3.22 -15.20 -4.65
CA LEU A 238 -3.34 -15.72 -6.02
C LEU A 238 -2.29 -16.76 -6.40
N LYS A 239 -1.26 -16.98 -5.58
CA LYS A 239 -0.21 -18.01 -5.79
C LYS A 239 -0.75 -19.43 -5.94
N GLU A 240 -1.96 -19.71 -5.46
CA GLU A 240 -2.60 -21.02 -5.57
C GLU A 240 -3.33 -21.24 -6.91
N LYS A 241 -3.52 -20.19 -7.74
CA LYS A 241 -4.11 -20.30 -9.09
C LYS A 241 -3.02 -20.37 -10.17
N GLU A 242 -3.32 -21.05 -11.28
CA GLU A 242 -2.46 -21.00 -12.48
C GLU A 242 -2.55 -19.63 -13.15
N GLU A 243 -1.48 -19.18 -13.83
CA GLU A 243 -1.37 -17.84 -14.43
C GLU A 243 -2.53 -17.51 -15.38
N ASN A 244 -2.93 -18.45 -16.24
CA ASN A 244 -4.08 -18.30 -17.15
C ASN A 244 -5.43 -18.14 -16.41
N GLN A 245 -5.59 -18.78 -15.23
CA GLN A 245 -6.82 -18.68 -14.44
C GLN A 245 -6.93 -17.33 -13.72
N ILE A 246 -5.80 -16.68 -13.46
CA ILE A 246 -5.74 -15.33 -12.87
C ILE A 246 -6.15 -14.29 -13.92
N GLU A 247 -5.65 -14.43 -15.16
CA GLU A 247 -6.02 -13.57 -16.28
C GLU A 247 -7.52 -13.65 -16.59
N ASP A 248 -8.07 -14.87 -16.71
CA ASP A 248 -9.51 -15.07 -16.96
C ASP A 248 -10.39 -14.47 -15.85
N PHE A 249 -9.97 -14.63 -14.60
CA PHE A 249 -10.65 -14.08 -13.42
C PHE A 249 -10.67 -12.55 -13.43
N PHE A 250 -9.54 -11.89 -13.71
CA PHE A 250 -9.49 -10.44 -13.80
C PHE A 250 -10.24 -9.89 -15.01
N ALA A 251 -10.19 -10.58 -16.15
CA ALA A 251 -10.96 -10.23 -17.34
C ALA A 251 -12.48 -10.35 -17.11
N GLU A 252 -12.93 -11.28 -16.27
CA GLU A 252 -14.33 -11.37 -15.85
C GLU A 252 -14.72 -10.21 -14.93
N ILE A 253 -13.89 -9.88 -13.93
CA ILE A 253 -14.13 -8.72 -13.05
C ILE A 253 -14.26 -7.43 -13.86
N GLN A 254 -13.34 -7.19 -14.79
CA GLN A 254 -13.34 -5.98 -15.61
C GLN A 254 -14.57 -5.92 -16.54
N ARG A 255 -14.99 -7.05 -17.12
CA ARG A 255 -16.22 -7.11 -17.93
C ARG A 255 -17.48 -6.80 -17.13
N GLN A 256 -17.58 -7.29 -15.90
CA GLN A 256 -18.71 -6.99 -15.02
C GLN A 256 -18.77 -5.50 -14.69
N MET A 257 -17.64 -4.87 -14.34
CA MET A 257 -17.56 -3.43 -14.06
C MET A 257 -17.95 -2.56 -15.26
N LEU A 258 -17.57 -2.93 -16.48
CA LEU A 258 -17.94 -2.20 -17.71
C LEU A 258 -19.44 -2.31 -18.04
N SER A 259 -20.10 -3.37 -17.58
CA SER A 259 -21.54 -3.60 -17.82
C SER A 259 -22.44 -2.90 -16.80
N GLU A 260 -21.94 -2.65 -15.59
CA GLU A 260 -22.65 -2.02 -14.48
C GLU A 260 -22.29 -0.53 -14.41
N ARG A 261 -22.98 0.29 -15.20
CA ARG A 261 -22.76 1.76 -15.27
C ARG A 261 -23.23 2.55 -14.04
N ASP A 262 -23.64 1.89 -12.97
CA ASP A 262 -23.95 2.52 -11.69
C ASP A 262 -22.86 2.13 -10.71
N GLY A 263 -22.01 3.08 -10.31
CA GLY A 263 -20.81 2.90 -9.48
C GLY A 263 -21.06 2.37 -8.06
N HIS A 264 -21.72 1.23 -7.94
CA HIS A 264 -21.88 0.47 -6.71
C HIS A 264 -20.71 -0.51 -6.60
N SER A 265 -20.06 -0.49 -5.44
CA SER A 265 -19.02 -1.44 -5.09
C SER A 265 -19.64 -2.82 -4.90
N ASP A 266 -19.72 -3.59 -5.98
CA ASP A 266 -20.22 -4.95 -5.91
C ASP A 266 -19.25 -5.81 -5.11
N THR A 267 -19.81 -6.45 -4.09
CA THR A 267 -19.07 -7.24 -3.12
C THR A 267 -19.40 -8.71 -3.39
N LEU A 268 -18.46 -9.42 -3.99
CA LEU A 268 -18.60 -10.84 -4.32
C LEU A 268 -17.88 -11.69 -3.28
N VAL A 269 -18.40 -12.87 -2.99
CA VAL A 269 -17.69 -13.88 -2.18
C VAL A 269 -17.17 -14.94 -3.13
N GLU A 270 -15.85 -15.08 -3.23
CA GLU A 270 -15.22 -16.09 -4.07
C GLU A 270 -14.34 -17.01 -3.25
N LYS A 271 -14.35 -18.30 -3.62
CA LYS A 271 -13.42 -19.28 -3.08
C LYS A 271 -12.16 -19.29 -3.95
N ILE A 272 -11.03 -18.89 -3.36
CA ILE A 272 -9.70 -18.95 -4.01
C ILE A 272 -8.89 -19.97 -3.20
N GLY A 273 -8.48 -21.06 -3.85
CA GLY A 273 -7.85 -22.18 -3.15
C GLY A 273 -8.83 -22.86 -2.19
N ASP A 274 -8.44 -23.00 -0.93
CA ASP A 274 -9.29 -23.52 0.15
C ASP A 274 -9.97 -22.44 1.02
N GLU A 275 -9.80 -21.16 0.67
CA GLU A 275 -10.25 -20.03 1.48
C GLU A 275 -11.30 -19.17 0.78
N TYR A 276 -12.11 -18.47 1.58
CA TYR A 276 -13.13 -17.55 1.08
C TYR A 276 -12.66 -16.10 1.23
N PHE A 277 -12.79 -15.35 0.15
CA PHE A 277 -12.44 -13.94 0.08
C PHE A 277 -13.66 -13.12 -0.32
N LEU A 278 -13.82 -11.99 0.37
CA LEU A 278 -14.70 -10.92 -0.03
C LEU A 278 -13.95 -10.06 -1.05
N ILE A 279 -14.43 -10.05 -2.28
CA ILE A 279 -13.87 -9.25 -3.36
C ILE A 279 -14.71 -7.97 -3.47
N GLN A 280 -14.08 -6.85 -3.13
CA GLN A 280 -14.65 -5.52 -3.34
C GLN A 280 -14.03 -4.92 -4.60
N LYS A 281 -14.88 -4.44 -5.51
CA LYS A 281 -14.46 -3.75 -6.73
C LYS A 281 -14.73 -2.27 -6.61
N ILE A 282 -13.77 -1.44 -6.99
CA ILE A 282 -13.88 0.02 -6.93
C ILE A 282 -13.43 0.57 -8.29
N PRO A 283 -14.27 1.32 -9.02
CA PRO A 283 -13.87 1.92 -10.28
C PRO A 283 -12.79 2.98 -10.02
N LEU A 284 -11.76 3.00 -10.86
CA LEU A 284 -10.69 3.98 -10.80
C LEU A 284 -10.89 5.01 -11.90
N GLU A 285 -11.20 6.24 -11.51
CA GLU A 285 -11.31 7.38 -12.43
C GLU A 285 -10.11 8.32 -12.24
N VAL A 286 -9.45 8.67 -13.33
CA VAL A 286 -8.31 9.60 -13.33
C VAL A 286 -8.60 10.68 -14.37
N TYR A 287 -8.63 11.95 -13.92
CA TYR A 287 -8.99 13.11 -14.76
C TYR A 287 -10.36 13.04 -15.46
N GLY A 288 -11.28 12.20 -14.96
CA GLY A 288 -12.62 12.03 -15.53
C GLY A 288 -12.73 10.91 -16.57
N ASP A 289 -11.62 10.24 -16.88
CA ASP A 289 -11.60 9.03 -17.69
C ASP A 289 -11.51 7.80 -16.78
N SER A 290 -12.20 6.72 -17.16
CA SER A 290 -12.14 5.43 -16.46
C SER A 290 -10.77 4.80 -16.69
N ALA A 291 -9.89 4.89 -15.70
CA ALA A 291 -8.51 4.40 -15.79
C ALA A 291 -8.36 2.91 -15.43
N GLY A 292 -9.38 2.27 -14.85
CA GLY A 292 -9.34 0.86 -14.52
C GLY A 292 -10.20 0.49 -13.30
N THR A 293 -9.82 -0.59 -12.62
CA THR A 293 -10.56 -1.12 -11.46
C THR A 293 -9.61 -1.48 -10.32
N ILE A 294 -9.89 -1.03 -9.11
CA ILE A 294 -9.24 -1.53 -7.89
C ILE A 294 -10.05 -2.73 -7.38
N VAL A 295 -9.36 -3.86 -7.20
CA VAL A 295 -9.87 -5.10 -6.65
C VAL A 295 -9.25 -5.32 -5.28
N ILE A 296 -10.08 -5.39 -4.25
CA ILE A 296 -9.66 -5.62 -2.87
C ILE A 296 -10.16 -7.01 -2.43
N PHE A 297 -9.23 -7.90 -2.13
CA PHE A 297 -9.45 -9.21 -1.54
C PHE A 297 -9.37 -9.09 -0.02
N LYS A 298 -10.52 -9.07 0.64
CA LYS A 298 -10.56 -9.18 2.10
C LYS A 298 -10.75 -10.63 2.43
N ARG A 299 -9.80 -11.23 3.14
CA ARG A 299 -10.03 -12.55 3.71
C ARG A 299 -11.18 -12.44 4.70
N GLU A 300 -12.17 -13.32 4.63
CA GLU A 300 -12.99 -13.54 5.81
C GLU A 300 -12.07 -14.21 6.85
N MET A 301 -11.40 -13.39 7.67
CA MET A 301 -11.11 -13.85 9.01
C MET A 301 -12.46 -14.25 9.58
N LYS A 302 -12.65 -15.53 9.87
CA LYS A 302 -13.78 -16.01 10.66
C LYS A 302 -14.00 -14.97 11.75
N ILE A 303 -15.14 -14.29 11.67
CA ILE A 303 -15.56 -13.10 12.44
C ILE A 303 -15.47 -13.27 13.98
N ARG A 304 -14.98 -14.41 14.47
CA ARG A 304 -14.92 -14.75 15.89
C ARG A 304 -13.73 -14.19 16.67
N ASP A 305 -12.63 -13.77 16.04
CA ASP A 305 -11.40 -13.46 16.81
C ASP A 305 -10.92 -11.99 16.74
N ASP A 306 -11.32 -11.20 15.75
CA ASP A 306 -10.90 -9.78 15.66
C ASP A 306 -11.84 -8.79 16.34
N GLU A 307 -13.15 -9.00 16.30
CA GLU A 307 -14.02 -8.26 17.21
C GLU A 307 -13.61 -8.56 18.67
N TYR A 308 -13.17 -9.79 18.95
CA TYR A 308 -12.64 -10.21 20.23
C TYR A 308 -11.29 -9.55 20.57
N LEU A 309 -10.33 -9.47 19.65
CA LEU A 309 -9.04 -8.79 19.85
C LEU A 309 -9.17 -7.26 19.91
N LEU A 310 -10.07 -6.66 19.12
CA LEU A 310 -10.38 -5.24 19.16
C LEU A 310 -11.15 -4.89 20.44
N ARG A 311 -12.10 -5.75 20.87
CA ARG A 311 -12.75 -5.64 22.19
C ARG A 311 -11.75 -5.87 23.33
N MET A 312 -10.76 -6.75 23.21
CA MET A 312 -9.69 -6.91 24.20
C MET A 312 -8.73 -5.71 24.24
N LYS A 313 -8.43 -5.09 23.10
CA LYS A 313 -7.60 -3.88 23.02
C LYS A 313 -8.35 -2.63 23.51
N LEU A 314 -9.67 -2.60 23.35
CA LEU A 314 -10.57 -1.56 23.86
C LEU A 314 -11.06 -1.82 25.31
N SER A 315 -10.95 -3.06 25.82
CA SER A 315 -11.32 -3.47 27.20
C SER A 315 -10.27 -3.17 28.27
N LYS A 316 -9.43 -2.15 28.06
CA LYS A 316 -8.67 -1.51 29.15
C LYS A 316 -9.56 -1.00 30.30
N LYS A 317 -10.89 -1.15 30.22
CA LYS A 317 -11.89 -0.96 31.28
C LYS A 317 -12.40 -2.27 31.91
N GLY A 318 -11.53 -3.22 32.27
CA GLY A 318 -11.83 -4.18 33.34
C GLY A 318 -12.70 -5.41 33.02
N MET A 319 -12.82 -5.83 31.76
CA MET A 319 -13.61 -7.01 31.35
C MET A 319 -12.80 -8.32 31.31
N HIS A 320 -11.98 -8.54 32.35
CA HIS A 320 -11.20 -9.75 32.55
C HIS A 320 -11.35 -10.24 33.99
N ALA A 321 -11.45 -11.56 34.18
CA ALA A 321 -11.49 -12.15 35.51
C ALA A 321 -10.09 -12.09 36.14
N LYS A 322 -9.96 -11.30 37.21
CA LYS A 322 -8.69 -11.08 37.92
C LYS A 322 -8.41 -12.18 38.94
N TYR A 323 -9.46 -12.73 39.54
CA TYR A 323 -9.34 -13.67 40.66
C TYR A 323 -9.45 -15.11 40.20
N THR A 324 -8.56 -15.94 40.72
CA THR A 324 -8.47 -17.38 40.50
C THR A 324 -8.87 -18.14 41.76
N LEU A 325 -8.94 -19.47 41.68
CA LEU A 325 -9.14 -20.33 42.85
C LEU A 325 -8.06 -20.16 43.92
N GLN A 326 -6.86 -19.68 43.56
CA GLN A 326 -5.75 -19.47 44.49
C GLN A 326 -5.99 -18.24 45.38
N ASP A 327 -6.71 -17.24 44.88
CA ASP A 327 -7.03 -16.00 45.60
C ASP A 327 -8.06 -16.19 46.71
N ILE A 328 -8.76 -17.33 46.72
CA ILE A 328 -9.69 -17.72 47.79
C ILE A 328 -8.87 -18.33 48.94
N LEU A 329 -8.41 -17.51 49.89
CA LEU A 329 -7.44 -17.92 50.93
C LEU A 329 -7.97 -18.91 52.00
N GLY A 330 -9.29 -19.08 52.11
CA GLY A 330 -9.92 -19.89 53.15
C GLY A 330 -9.47 -21.36 53.14
N LYS A 331 -9.16 -21.91 54.33
CA LYS A 331 -8.65 -23.28 54.51
C LYS A 331 -9.61 -24.24 55.21
N SER A 332 -10.81 -23.79 55.57
CA SER A 332 -11.83 -24.63 56.22
C SER A 332 -12.29 -25.77 55.32
N LYS A 333 -12.85 -26.83 55.90
CA LYS A 333 -13.36 -27.99 55.13
C LYS A 333 -14.40 -27.55 54.10
N ILE A 334 -15.33 -26.66 54.49
CA ILE A 334 -16.40 -26.12 53.65
C ILE A 334 -15.82 -25.38 52.43
N ILE A 335 -14.82 -24.51 52.64
CA ILE A 335 -14.20 -23.78 51.52
C ILE A 335 -13.45 -24.73 50.57
N ARG A 336 -12.76 -25.75 51.08
CA ARG A 336 -12.11 -26.75 50.21
C ARG A 336 -13.11 -27.53 49.35
N GLU A 337 -14.25 -27.89 49.93
CA GLU A 337 -15.34 -28.54 49.19
C GLU A 337 -15.92 -27.59 48.13
N LEU A 338 -16.09 -26.31 48.46
CA LEU A 338 -16.57 -25.30 47.51
C LEU A 338 -15.59 -25.10 46.34
N LYS A 339 -14.28 -25.05 46.59
CA LYS A 339 -13.26 -25.00 45.52
C LYS A 339 -13.35 -26.20 44.57
N LYS A 340 -13.51 -27.42 45.10
CA LYS A 340 -13.72 -28.62 44.26
C LYS A 340 -15.00 -28.55 43.42
N ARG A 341 -16.07 -27.97 43.97
CA ARG A 341 -17.32 -27.72 43.22
C ARG A 341 -17.08 -26.71 42.09
N VAL A 342 -16.36 -25.63 42.37
CA VAL A 342 -15.98 -24.64 41.34
C VAL A 342 -15.23 -25.29 40.20
N GLU A 343 -14.20 -26.11 40.47
CA GLU A 343 -13.46 -26.84 39.43
C GLU A 343 -14.40 -27.70 38.57
N ARG A 344 -15.31 -28.44 39.21
CA ARG A 344 -16.27 -29.29 38.50
C ARG A 344 -17.29 -28.50 37.67
N TYR A 345 -17.80 -27.39 38.17
CA TYR A 345 -18.74 -26.56 37.41
C TYR A 345 -18.03 -25.77 36.31
N ALA A 346 -16.76 -25.42 36.49
CA ALA A 346 -15.99 -24.69 35.50
C ALA A 346 -15.81 -25.48 34.18
N THR A 347 -15.75 -26.82 34.23
CA THR A 347 -15.61 -27.68 33.04
C THR A 347 -16.86 -27.78 32.17
N THR A 348 -18.00 -27.23 32.59
CA THR A 348 -19.24 -27.23 31.82
C THR A 348 -19.62 -25.81 31.38
N ASP A 349 -20.44 -25.71 30.33
CA ASP A 349 -21.04 -24.44 29.88
C ASP A 349 -22.40 -24.17 30.54
N ALA A 350 -22.77 -24.96 31.55
CA ALA A 350 -24.02 -24.76 32.27
C ALA A 350 -24.02 -23.43 33.03
N THR A 351 -25.20 -22.85 33.15
CA THR A 351 -25.45 -21.68 33.98
C THR A 351 -25.19 -22.01 35.45
N VAL A 352 -24.46 -21.15 36.16
CA VAL A 352 -24.12 -21.38 37.58
C VAL A 352 -24.81 -20.33 38.45
N LEU A 353 -25.53 -20.79 39.48
CA LEU A 353 -26.12 -19.95 40.52
C LEU A 353 -25.25 -19.98 41.79
N ILE A 354 -24.82 -18.81 42.26
CA ILE A 354 -24.06 -18.61 43.49
C ILE A 354 -24.98 -18.00 44.54
N LEU A 355 -25.31 -18.78 45.56
CA LEU A 355 -26.09 -18.34 46.71
C LEU A 355 -25.18 -17.94 47.86
N GLY A 356 -25.46 -16.80 48.48
CA GLY A 356 -24.77 -16.36 49.68
C GLY A 356 -25.13 -14.95 50.10
N GLU A 357 -24.93 -14.65 51.37
CA GLU A 357 -25.17 -13.32 51.95
C GLU A 357 -24.34 -12.24 51.26
N SER A 358 -24.75 -10.97 51.42
CA SER A 358 -23.98 -9.85 50.90
C SER A 358 -22.58 -9.80 51.54
N GLY A 359 -21.56 -9.43 50.77
CA GLY A 359 -20.18 -9.37 51.25
C GLY A 359 -19.43 -10.71 51.39
N THR A 360 -20.03 -11.84 51.04
CA THR A 360 -19.39 -13.19 51.14
C THR A 360 -18.41 -13.52 50.01
N GLY A 361 -18.12 -12.57 49.11
CA GLY A 361 -17.16 -12.74 48.02
C GLY A 361 -17.69 -13.56 46.84
N LYS A 362 -19.00 -13.51 46.55
CA LYS A 362 -19.63 -14.22 45.40
C LYS A 362 -18.95 -13.91 44.06
N GLU A 363 -18.53 -12.67 43.85
CA GLU A 363 -17.79 -12.26 42.65
C GLU A 363 -16.43 -12.97 42.53
N LEU A 364 -15.71 -13.21 43.64
CA LEU A 364 -14.45 -13.97 43.64
C LEU A 364 -14.68 -15.38 43.10
N PHE A 365 -15.77 -16.02 43.52
CA PHE A 365 -16.14 -17.35 43.05
C PHE A 365 -16.56 -17.34 41.56
N ALA A 366 -17.32 -16.34 41.11
CA ALA A 366 -17.69 -16.20 39.71
C ALA A 366 -16.47 -16.05 38.79
N GLN A 367 -15.52 -15.19 39.17
CA GLN A 367 -14.26 -15.02 38.44
C GLN A 367 -13.40 -16.29 38.46
N ALA A 368 -13.33 -16.98 39.60
CA ALA A 368 -12.61 -18.25 39.70
C ALA A 368 -13.22 -19.35 38.81
N ILE A 369 -14.56 -19.44 38.74
CA ILE A 369 -15.26 -20.37 37.83
C ILE A 369 -14.89 -20.08 36.37
N HIS A 370 -14.93 -18.81 35.95
CA HIS A 370 -14.54 -18.42 34.61
C HIS A 370 -13.08 -18.78 34.31
N ASN A 371 -12.14 -18.43 35.20
CA ASN A 371 -10.71 -18.70 35.04
C ASN A 371 -10.36 -20.20 35.01
N CYS A 372 -11.19 -21.05 35.59
CA CYS A 372 -11.02 -22.51 35.53
C CYS A 372 -11.71 -23.16 34.32
N SER A 373 -12.44 -22.40 33.51
CA SER A 373 -13.24 -22.92 32.40
C SER A 373 -12.49 -22.96 31.07
N LEU A 374 -13.10 -23.58 30.05
CA LEU A 374 -12.63 -23.52 28.67
C LEU A 374 -12.67 -22.08 28.10
N ARG A 375 -13.48 -21.20 28.70
CA ARG A 375 -13.64 -19.79 28.32
C ARG A 375 -12.69 -18.86 29.08
N ARG A 376 -11.70 -19.37 29.83
CA ARG A 376 -10.79 -18.55 30.67
C ARG A 376 -10.02 -17.44 29.96
N ASN A 377 -9.80 -17.58 28.65
CA ASN A 377 -9.15 -16.54 27.85
C ASN A 377 -10.17 -15.57 27.24
N ARG A 378 -11.45 -15.95 27.18
CA ARG A 378 -12.55 -15.17 26.58
C ARG A 378 -13.01 -14.07 27.57
N PRO A 379 -13.87 -13.11 27.16
CA PRO A 379 -14.23 -11.99 28.03
C PRO A 379 -14.96 -12.45 29.29
N PHE A 380 -14.72 -11.74 30.41
CA PHE A 380 -15.53 -11.85 31.62
C PHE A 380 -16.16 -10.48 31.89
N VAL A 381 -17.47 -10.41 31.70
CA VAL A 381 -18.25 -9.17 31.88
C VAL A 381 -19.05 -9.31 33.15
N ALA A 382 -18.95 -8.35 34.06
CA ALA A 382 -19.70 -8.35 35.31
C ALA A 382 -20.59 -7.12 35.40
N ILE A 383 -21.81 -7.32 35.87
CA ILE A 383 -22.74 -6.24 36.17
C ILE A 383 -23.48 -6.56 37.48
N ASN A 384 -23.59 -5.55 38.33
CA ASN A 384 -24.47 -5.59 39.49
C ASN A 384 -25.84 -5.04 39.09
N CYS A 385 -26.88 -5.87 39.18
CA CYS A 385 -28.22 -5.53 38.73
C CYS A 385 -28.92 -4.52 39.64
N SER A 386 -28.52 -4.39 40.91
CA SER A 386 -29.08 -3.41 41.85
C SER A 386 -28.47 -2.01 41.71
N ALA A 387 -27.31 -1.91 41.05
CA ALA A 387 -26.58 -0.66 40.92
C ALA A 387 -27.18 0.31 39.88
N LEU A 388 -28.11 -0.15 39.03
CA LEU A 388 -28.68 0.63 37.94
C LEU A 388 -30.22 0.62 37.96
N PRO A 389 -30.88 1.74 37.61
CA PRO A 389 -32.31 1.76 37.33
C PRO A 389 -32.68 0.78 36.19
N PRO A 390 -33.88 0.17 36.20
CA PRO A 390 -34.27 -0.87 35.24
C PRO A 390 -34.08 -0.49 33.76
N GLN A 391 -34.44 0.74 33.38
CA GLN A 391 -34.30 1.23 32.00
C GLN A 391 -32.84 1.35 31.56
N LEU A 392 -31.95 1.77 32.48
CA LEU A 392 -30.52 1.81 32.20
C LEU A 392 -29.94 0.40 32.16
N LEU A 393 -30.33 -0.47 33.10
CA LEU A 393 -29.93 -1.87 33.11
C LEU A 393 -30.30 -2.60 31.80
N GLU A 394 -31.49 -2.34 31.27
CA GLU A 394 -31.94 -2.84 29.96
C GLU A 394 -31.02 -2.36 28.84
N SER A 395 -30.74 -1.06 28.79
CA SER A 395 -29.87 -0.46 27.78
C SER A 395 -28.41 -0.94 27.87
N GLU A 396 -27.93 -1.24 29.08
CA GLU A 396 -26.60 -1.82 29.30
C GLU A 396 -26.57 -3.28 28.84
N LEU A 397 -27.54 -4.11 29.22
CA LEU A 397 -27.55 -5.54 28.90
C LEU A 397 -27.72 -5.80 27.40
N PHE A 398 -28.66 -5.12 26.75
CA PHE A 398 -29.07 -5.41 25.37
C PHE A 398 -28.58 -4.41 24.34
N GLY A 399 -28.10 -3.23 24.76
CA GLY A 399 -27.69 -2.18 23.84
C GLY A 399 -28.87 -1.47 23.18
N TYR A 400 -28.58 -0.46 22.36
CA TYR A 400 -29.57 0.35 21.66
C TYR A 400 -29.03 0.87 20.33
N VAL A 401 -29.92 1.16 19.38
CA VAL A 401 -29.59 1.85 18.12
C VAL A 401 -29.82 3.36 18.23
N ASP A 402 -29.37 4.13 17.24
CA ASP A 402 -29.65 5.56 17.18
C ASP A 402 -31.17 5.83 17.25
N GLY A 403 -31.56 6.88 17.96
CA GLY A 403 -32.96 7.28 18.12
C GLY A 403 -33.83 6.36 18.97
N ALA A 404 -33.28 5.34 19.63
CA ALA A 404 -34.06 4.39 20.44
C ALA A 404 -34.81 5.03 21.62
N PHE A 405 -34.26 6.09 22.22
CA PHE A 405 -34.88 6.89 23.28
C PHE A 405 -34.24 8.28 23.37
N THR A 406 -34.85 9.19 24.13
CA THR A 406 -34.32 10.55 24.37
C THR A 406 -32.99 10.49 25.13
N GLY A 407 -31.89 10.82 24.44
CA GLY A 407 -30.53 10.73 24.98
C GLY A 407 -29.70 9.55 24.46
N ALA A 408 -30.23 8.75 23.54
CA ALA A 408 -29.45 7.78 22.80
C ALA A 408 -28.33 8.47 22.01
N LYS A 409 -27.13 7.89 22.03
CA LYS A 409 -26.01 8.34 21.19
C LYS A 409 -26.32 8.06 19.72
N LYS A 410 -25.90 8.99 18.85
CA LYS A 410 -26.05 8.88 17.39
C LYS A 410 -25.44 7.63 16.77
N GLU A 411 -24.46 7.02 17.45
CA GLU A 411 -23.77 5.81 16.99
C GLU A 411 -24.41 4.52 17.56
N GLY A 412 -25.44 4.63 18.40
CA GLY A 412 -25.95 3.53 19.20
C GLY A 412 -24.96 3.06 20.28
N LYS A 413 -25.26 1.92 20.90
CA LYS A 413 -24.40 1.26 21.89
C LYS A 413 -24.64 -0.26 21.87
N ALA A 414 -23.56 -1.04 21.82
CA ALA A 414 -23.63 -2.50 21.96
C ALA A 414 -23.94 -2.91 23.42
N GLY A 415 -24.73 -3.96 23.60
CA GLY A 415 -25.09 -4.49 24.91
C GLY A 415 -24.01 -5.37 25.55
N LEU A 416 -24.07 -5.57 26.87
CA LEU A 416 -23.16 -6.45 27.61
C LEU A 416 -23.26 -7.91 27.16
N PHE A 417 -24.43 -8.36 26.68
CA PHE A 417 -24.55 -9.69 26.05
C PHE A 417 -23.71 -9.82 24.79
N GLU A 418 -23.70 -8.79 23.95
CA GLU A 418 -22.82 -8.75 22.79
C GLU A 418 -21.39 -8.78 23.29
N MET A 419 -21.02 -7.89 24.22
CA MET A 419 -19.64 -7.78 24.76
C MET A 419 -19.13 -9.08 25.39
N ALA A 420 -20.01 -9.88 25.99
CA ALA A 420 -19.70 -11.17 26.61
C ALA A 420 -19.70 -12.36 25.63
N HIS A 421 -19.95 -12.14 24.33
CA HIS A 421 -19.98 -13.18 23.32
C HIS A 421 -18.71 -14.06 23.35
N THR A 422 -18.88 -15.38 23.26
CA THR A 422 -17.89 -16.46 23.50
C THR A 422 -17.30 -16.53 24.91
N GLY A 423 -17.62 -15.57 25.78
CA GLY A 423 -17.12 -15.42 27.13
C GLY A 423 -18.14 -15.77 28.21
N THR A 424 -18.09 -15.03 29.31
CA THR A 424 -18.96 -15.21 30.47
C THR A 424 -19.55 -13.88 30.92
N LEU A 425 -20.86 -13.85 31.16
CA LEU A 425 -21.57 -12.74 31.79
C LEU A 425 -21.91 -13.11 33.24
N PHE A 426 -21.42 -12.33 34.19
CA PHE A 426 -21.74 -12.42 35.60
C PHE A 426 -22.80 -11.38 35.98
N LEU A 427 -23.93 -11.86 36.49
CA LEU A 427 -25.04 -11.05 36.98
C LEU A 427 -25.09 -11.14 38.51
N ASP A 428 -24.63 -10.09 39.21
CA ASP A 428 -24.78 -10.02 40.66
C ASP A 428 -26.15 -9.43 41.04
N GLU A 429 -26.67 -9.87 42.17
CA GLU A 429 -27.98 -9.50 42.71
C GLU A 429 -29.14 -9.64 41.70
N ILE A 430 -29.17 -10.77 40.98
CA ILE A 430 -30.21 -11.03 39.95
C ILE A 430 -31.65 -10.99 40.51
N GLY A 431 -31.81 -11.20 41.81
CA GLY A 431 -33.11 -11.08 42.49
C GLY A 431 -33.71 -9.67 42.49
N GLU A 432 -32.92 -8.64 42.18
CA GLU A 432 -33.39 -7.26 42.06
C GLU A 432 -33.94 -6.92 40.66
N MET A 433 -33.86 -7.84 39.68
CA MET A 433 -34.42 -7.61 38.35
C MET A 433 -35.96 -7.68 38.36
N ASP A 434 -36.59 -6.73 37.68
CA ASP A 434 -38.05 -6.76 37.44
C ASP A 434 -38.47 -7.88 36.49
N LEU A 435 -39.78 -8.22 36.48
CA LEU A 435 -40.31 -9.34 35.69
C LEU A 435 -40.11 -9.18 34.17
N SER A 436 -40.10 -7.94 33.67
CA SER A 436 -39.89 -7.63 32.25
C SER A 436 -38.47 -8.02 31.84
N MET A 437 -37.49 -7.59 32.63
CA MET A 437 -36.07 -7.92 32.45
C MET A 437 -35.82 -9.42 32.58
N GLN A 438 -36.47 -10.09 33.54
CA GLN A 438 -36.35 -11.54 33.70
C GLN A 438 -36.87 -12.29 32.47
N THR A 439 -37.97 -11.83 31.86
CA THR A 439 -38.56 -12.44 30.65
C THR A 439 -37.61 -12.31 29.46
N ARG A 440 -36.97 -11.15 29.29
CA ARG A 440 -35.98 -10.95 28.22
C ARG A 440 -34.72 -11.78 28.44
N LEU A 441 -34.20 -11.79 29.66
CA LEU A 441 -33.06 -12.62 30.01
C LEU A 441 -33.34 -14.10 29.73
N LEU A 442 -34.55 -14.57 30.05
CA LEU A 442 -34.97 -15.92 29.74
C LEU A 442 -34.87 -16.20 28.24
N ARG A 443 -35.42 -15.33 27.38
CA ARG A 443 -35.32 -15.49 25.91
C ARG A 443 -33.89 -15.64 25.43
N VAL A 444 -32.98 -14.80 25.93
CA VAL A 444 -31.55 -14.91 25.58
C VAL A 444 -30.97 -16.26 26.01
N LEU A 445 -31.32 -16.75 27.20
CA LEU A 445 -30.84 -18.05 27.68
C LEU A 445 -31.39 -19.24 26.88
N GLN A 446 -32.60 -19.14 26.30
CA GLN A 446 -33.19 -20.23 25.51
C GLN A 446 -32.77 -20.17 24.04
N GLU A 447 -32.90 -18.99 23.44
CA GLU A 447 -32.75 -18.77 21.99
C GLU A 447 -31.29 -18.48 21.63
N ARG A 448 -30.45 -18.09 22.60
CA ARG A 448 -29.08 -17.63 22.36
C ARG A 448 -29.04 -16.49 21.36
N GLU A 449 -30.02 -15.60 21.45
CA GLU A 449 -30.23 -14.48 20.56
C GLU A 449 -30.62 -13.24 21.38
N ILE A 450 -30.24 -12.07 20.91
CA ILE A 450 -30.64 -10.78 21.47
C ILE A 450 -31.14 -9.84 20.38
N MET A 451 -31.81 -8.78 20.81
CA MET A 451 -32.25 -7.66 19.98
C MET A 451 -31.94 -6.36 20.70
N ARG A 452 -31.35 -5.38 20.00
CA ARG A 452 -31.09 -4.06 20.57
C ARG A 452 -32.38 -3.28 20.76
N ILE A 453 -32.41 -2.38 21.73
CA ILE A 453 -33.57 -1.49 21.94
C ILE A 453 -33.71 -0.59 20.71
N GLY A 454 -34.92 -0.55 20.14
CA GLY A 454 -35.24 0.23 18.95
C GLY A 454 -34.84 -0.43 17.62
N ASP A 455 -34.32 -1.65 17.65
CA ASP A 455 -33.92 -2.43 16.48
C ASP A 455 -34.86 -3.63 16.27
N ASN A 456 -34.89 -4.18 15.06
CA ASN A 456 -35.57 -5.45 14.75
C ASN A 456 -34.58 -6.55 14.32
N LYS A 457 -33.28 -6.22 14.26
CA LYS A 457 -32.24 -7.18 13.94
C LYS A 457 -31.97 -8.12 15.11
N VAL A 458 -32.02 -9.42 14.82
CA VAL A 458 -31.66 -10.49 15.76
C VAL A 458 -30.15 -10.75 15.70
N ILE A 459 -29.52 -10.87 16.86
CA ILE A 459 -28.07 -11.05 17.01
C ILE A 459 -27.83 -12.35 17.80
N SER A 460 -27.20 -13.34 17.19
CA SER A 460 -26.83 -14.59 17.87
C SER A 460 -25.69 -14.37 18.87
N VAL A 461 -25.84 -14.90 20.09
CA VAL A 461 -24.87 -14.77 21.18
C VAL A 461 -24.50 -16.13 21.81
N ASP A 462 -23.20 -16.40 21.95
CA ASP A 462 -22.71 -17.57 22.69
C ASP A 462 -22.14 -17.13 24.04
N VAL A 463 -22.99 -16.97 25.04
CA VAL A 463 -22.60 -16.44 26.36
C VAL A 463 -22.86 -17.49 27.44
N ARG A 464 -21.84 -17.77 28.26
CA ARG A 464 -22.03 -18.50 29.51
C ARG A 464 -22.51 -17.53 30.58
N VAL A 465 -23.54 -17.89 31.34
CA VAL A 465 -24.07 -17.01 32.39
C VAL A 465 -23.74 -17.56 33.78
N ILE A 466 -23.24 -16.70 34.65
CA ILE A 466 -23.09 -16.96 36.08
C ILE A 466 -23.94 -15.92 36.80
N VAL A 467 -24.75 -16.34 37.76
CA VAL A 467 -25.63 -15.43 38.51
C VAL A 467 -25.36 -15.56 40.00
N ALA A 468 -25.55 -14.47 40.73
CA ALA A 468 -25.44 -14.44 42.17
C ALA A 468 -26.64 -13.73 42.80
N THR A 469 -27.06 -14.21 43.97
CA THR A 469 -28.09 -13.56 44.78
C THR A 469 -27.98 -13.99 46.24
N ASN A 470 -28.45 -13.13 47.15
CA ASN A 470 -28.67 -13.45 48.55
C ASN A 470 -30.14 -13.84 48.84
N ARG A 471 -31.04 -13.69 47.85
CA ARG A 471 -32.44 -14.04 47.98
C ARG A 471 -32.65 -15.53 47.79
N ASP A 472 -33.53 -16.11 48.60
CA ASP A 472 -34.00 -17.47 48.40
C ASP A 472 -35.04 -17.49 47.29
N LEU A 473 -34.54 -17.66 46.05
CA LEU A 473 -35.39 -17.71 44.86
C LEU A 473 -36.42 -18.84 44.92
N TYR A 474 -36.15 -19.92 45.66
CA TYR A 474 -37.09 -21.04 45.80
C TYR A 474 -38.30 -20.64 46.66
N GLN A 475 -38.05 -19.97 47.78
CA GLN A 475 -39.13 -19.43 48.62
C GLN A 475 -39.93 -18.33 47.93
N GLU A 476 -39.31 -17.49 47.10
CA GLU A 476 -40.02 -16.44 46.37
C GLU A 476 -40.99 -17.00 45.32
N VAL A 477 -40.61 -18.08 44.64
CA VAL A 477 -41.49 -18.81 43.72
C VAL A 477 -42.68 -19.43 44.44
N LEU A 478 -42.45 -20.05 45.60
CA LEU A 478 -43.52 -20.66 46.39
C LEU A 478 -44.51 -19.63 46.93
N ARG A 479 -44.08 -18.39 47.14
CA ARG A 479 -44.93 -17.28 47.61
C ARG A 479 -45.63 -16.52 46.48
N GLY A 480 -45.08 -16.54 45.26
CA GLY A 480 -45.64 -15.88 44.08
C GLY A 480 -46.38 -16.86 43.17
N GLY A 481 -47.69 -17.00 43.33
CA GLY A 481 -48.53 -17.78 42.42
C GLY A 481 -48.47 -17.25 40.97
N GLU A 482 -48.41 -18.16 39.98
CA GLU A 482 -48.40 -18.01 38.50
C GLU A 482 -47.52 -16.93 37.84
N GLY A 483 -46.86 -16.04 38.61
CA GLY A 483 -45.98 -14.96 38.17
C GLY A 483 -44.72 -14.79 39.02
N GLY A 484 -44.34 -15.83 39.79
CA GLY A 484 -43.05 -15.88 40.48
C GLY A 484 -41.85 -15.81 39.53
N PRO A 485 -40.62 -15.56 40.02
CA PRO A 485 -39.47 -15.27 39.16
C PRO A 485 -39.18 -16.42 38.19
N LEU A 486 -39.55 -16.21 36.91
CA LEU A 486 -39.53 -17.17 35.79
C LEU A 486 -38.18 -17.88 35.61
N LEU A 487 -37.11 -17.22 36.04
CA LEU A 487 -35.73 -17.64 35.91
C LEU A 487 -35.35 -18.81 36.84
N SER A 488 -35.98 -18.92 38.00
CA SER A 488 -35.60 -19.83 39.09
C SER A 488 -35.88 -21.32 38.83
N LEU A 489 -37.04 -21.67 38.25
CA LEU A 489 -37.51 -23.05 38.14
C LEU A 489 -36.98 -23.78 36.89
N LYS A 490 -36.78 -23.09 35.77
CA LYS A 490 -36.46 -23.74 34.48
C LYS A 490 -34.96 -23.85 34.17
N TYR A 491 -34.11 -22.96 34.71
CA TYR A 491 -32.71 -22.83 34.24
C TYR A 491 -31.62 -22.96 35.31
N PHE A 492 -31.92 -22.75 36.59
CA PHE A 492 -30.90 -22.81 37.65
C PHE A 492 -30.86 -24.13 38.44
N GLY A 493 -31.66 -25.13 38.02
CA GLY A 493 -31.56 -26.49 38.53
C GLY A 493 -31.91 -26.62 40.01
N TYR A 494 -33.17 -26.34 40.38
CA TYR A 494 -33.78 -26.98 41.55
C TYR A 494 -34.38 -28.32 41.12
N TYR A 495 -33.53 -29.34 40.99
CA TYR A 495 -33.99 -30.74 41.08
C TYR A 495 -33.88 -31.14 42.54
N ASP A 496 -34.91 -30.81 43.32
CA ASP A 496 -35.23 -31.58 44.52
C ASP A 496 -36.35 -32.56 44.14
N SER A 497 -36.17 -33.82 44.50
CA SER A 497 -36.91 -34.98 44.01
C SER A 497 -38.35 -35.09 44.57
N ALA A 498 -39.12 -34.00 44.52
CA ALA A 498 -40.46 -33.93 45.12
C ALA A 498 -41.60 -33.65 44.12
N PHE A 499 -41.34 -33.32 42.86
CA PHE A 499 -42.39 -32.98 41.87
C PHE A 499 -42.37 -33.81 40.57
N ALA A 500 -41.78 -35.01 40.60
CA ALA A 500 -42.07 -36.05 39.62
C ALA A 500 -43.17 -36.97 40.18
N GLY A 501 -44.41 -36.49 40.11
CA GLY A 501 -45.57 -37.23 40.60
C GLY A 501 -46.86 -36.50 40.27
N THR A 502 -47.20 -36.42 38.97
CA THR A 502 -48.52 -36.71 38.34
C THR A 502 -48.48 -36.30 36.89
#